data_AF-A0A1G0MSE6-F1
#
_entry.id   AF-A0A1G0MSE6-F1
#
_cell.length_a   1.000
_cell.length_b   1.000
_cell.length_c   1.000
_cell.angle_alpha   90.00
_cell.angle_beta   90.00
_cell.angle_gamma   90.00
#
_symmetry.space_group_name_H-M   'P 1'
#
loop_
_entity.id
_entity.type
_entity.pdbx_description
1 polymer ?
#
loop_
_entity_poly.entity_id
_entity_poly.type
_entity_poly.pdbx_seq_one_letter_code
_entity_poly.pdbx_strand_id
1 'polypeptide(L)'
;MKTVLSLVVMVLFAVPAFAQMMDMPMKNHMEGHGHMMEMGSMDKMDNMTGMCLEHADKLGMTDDQIAKLKPLHTGMQKKQVRFKADLKIAELELKEIMEVKDFDLDKATAAVKKISEIKTNHHLEMLQAMKEVRTQLSDDQFKKMKKMMPMKHNEKKPHKKMMKK
;
A
#
# COMPACT_ATOMS: atom_id res chain seq x y z
N MET A 1 23.43 -22.86 -76.67
CA MET A 1 24.38 -23.07 -75.56
C MET A 1 24.29 -21.88 -74.62
N LYS A 2 24.02 -22.13 -73.32
CA LYS A 2 24.49 -21.40 -72.11
C LYS A 2 24.23 -19.87 -72.06
N THR A 3 23.61 -19.23 -71.07
CA THR A 3 23.03 -19.51 -69.74
C THR A 3 22.30 -18.20 -69.35
N VAL A 4 21.09 -18.27 -68.80
CA VAL A 4 20.36 -17.11 -68.25
C VAL A 4 20.92 -16.81 -66.85
N LEU A 5 21.47 -15.62 -66.64
CA LEU A 5 21.99 -15.20 -65.34
C LEU A 5 20.87 -14.55 -64.53
N SER A 6 20.27 -15.36 -63.66
CA SER A 6 19.20 -14.97 -62.74
C SER A 6 19.80 -14.33 -61.49
N LEU A 7 19.57 -13.04 -61.26
CA LEU A 7 19.93 -12.34 -60.01
C LEU A 7 18.73 -12.40 -59.06
N VAL A 8 18.71 -13.42 -58.20
CA VAL A 8 17.75 -13.53 -57.09
C VAL A 8 18.32 -12.78 -55.90
N VAL A 9 17.72 -11.63 -55.57
CA VAL A 9 17.99 -10.91 -54.33
C VAL A 9 17.19 -11.58 -53.22
N MET A 10 17.84 -12.41 -52.40
CA MET A 10 17.26 -12.89 -51.14
C MET A 10 17.32 -11.78 -50.10
N VAL A 11 16.18 -11.10 -49.89
CA VAL A 11 15.98 -10.29 -48.69
C VAL A 11 15.60 -11.24 -47.56
N LEU A 12 16.58 -11.53 -46.69
CA LEU A 12 16.35 -12.24 -45.43
C LEU A 12 15.59 -11.32 -44.46
N PHE A 13 14.26 -11.38 -44.49
CA PHE A 13 13.46 -10.90 -43.36
C PHE A 13 13.60 -11.89 -42.22
N ALA A 14 14.50 -11.58 -41.27
CA ALA A 14 14.48 -12.21 -39.96
C ALA A 14 13.18 -11.80 -39.26
N VAL A 15 12.17 -12.67 -39.33
CA VAL A 15 10.98 -12.58 -38.49
C VAL A 15 11.45 -12.85 -37.06
N PRO A 16 11.40 -11.89 -36.12
CA PRO A 16 11.63 -12.23 -34.72
C PRO A 16 10.50 -13.16 -34.30
N ALA A 17 10.88 -14.35 -33.83
CA ALA A 17 10.00 -15.34 -33.23
C ALA A 17 9.38 -14.78 -31.92
N PHE A 18 8.37 -13.92 -32.06
CA PHE A 18 7.44 -13.55 -31.00
C PHE A 18 6.30 -14.57 -30.96
N ALA A 19 6.64 -15.84 -30.80
CA ALA A 19 5.65 -16.89 -30.56
C ALA A 19 6.33 -18.06 -29.86
N GLN A 20 6.69 -17.88 -28.59
CA GLN A 20 6.86 -18.92 -27.58
C GLN A 20 7.37 -18.30 -26.26
N MET A 21 6.51 -17.50 -25.62
CA MET A 21 6.67 -17.13 -24.21
C MET A 21 5.29 -17.18 -23.52
N MET A 22 4.61 -18.31 -23.65
CA MET A 22 3.43 -18.64 -22.84
C MET A 22 3.40 -20.15 -22.62
N ASP A 23 4.40 -20.67 -21.91
CA ASP A 23 4.23 -21.90 -21.15
C ASP A 23 5.29 -21.96 -20.04
N MET A 24 4.96 -21.42 -18.88
CA MET A 24 5.69 -21.70 -17.65
C MET A 24 4.68 -22.10 -16.57
N PRO A 25 4.79 -23.32 -16.00
CA PRO A 25 3.96 -23.72 -14.88
C PRO A 25 4.35 -22.88 -13.65
N MET A 26 3.47 -21.94 -13.27
CA MET A 26 3.56 -21.19 -12.02
C MET A 26 3.31 -22.13 -10.83
N LYS A 27 4.34 -22.87 -10.43
CA LYS A 27 4.34 -23.64 -9.19
C LYS A 27 5.72 -23.55 -8.54
N ASN A 28 5.86 -22.58 -7.64
CA ASN A 28 6.48 -22.70 -6.31
C ASN A 28 7.09 -21.36 -5.85
N HIS A 29 6.59 -20.90 -4.70
CA HIS A 29 7.26 -20.10 -3.68
C HIS A 29 8.28 -19.04 -4.17
N MET A 30 7.80 -17.81 -4.34
CA MET A 30 8.62 -16.62 -4.08
C MET A 30 8.21 -15.99 -2.74
N GLU A 31 8.48 -16.70 -1.65
CA GLU A 31 8.62 -16.07 -0.33
C GLU A 31 9.95 -15.33 -0.30
N GLY A 32 9.92 -14.08 -0.75
CA GLY A 32 11.14 -13.29 -0.85
C GLY A 32 10.88 -11.89 -1.38
N HIS A 33 9.74 -11.28 -1.03
CA HIS A 33 9.53 -9.87 -1.27
C HIS A 33 10.03 -9.08 -0.06
N GLY A 34 11.11 -8.32 -0.28
CA GLY A 34 11.47 -7.20 0.57
C GLY A 34 10.21 -6.37 0.76
N HIS A 35 9.72 -6.35 2.00
CA HIS A 35 8.52 -5.62 2.36
C HIS A 35 8.79 -4.13 2.16
N MET A 36 8.48 -3.63 0.97
CA MET A 36 7.92 -2.28 0.87
C MET A 36 6.83 -2.23 1.94
N MET A 37 6.82 -1.18 2.78
CA MET A 37 5.76 -0.95 3.75
C MET A 37 4.43 -1.17 3.03
N GLU A 38 3.80 -2.32 3.26
CA GLU A 38 2.52 -2.62 2.65
C GLU A 38 1.60 -1.49 3.10
N MET A 39 1.05 -0.72 2.15
CA MET A 39 0.20 0.43 2.45
C MET A 39 -0.95 0.07 3.41
N GLY A 40 -1.34 -1.21 3.50
CA GLY A 40 -2.27 -1.74 4.49
C GLY A 40 -1.80 -1.65 5.97
N SER A 41 -0.54 -1.32 6.24
CA SER A 41 -0.09 -0.99 7.60
C SER A 41 -0.46 0.43 8.04
N MET A 42 -0.79 1.34 7.11
CA MET A 42 -1.33 2.65 7.49
C MET A 42 -2.81 2.58 7.87
N ASP A 43 -3.59 1.64 7.33
CA ASP A 43 -4.96 1.40 7.80
C ASP A 43 -5.00 0.94 9.27
N LYS A 44 -3.94 0.27 9.74
CA LYS A 44 -3.77 -0.08 11.16
C LYS A 44 -3.45 1.13 12.06
N MET A 45 -3.06 2.28 11.49
CA MET A 45 -2.76 3.49 12.25
C MET A 45 -4.02 4.25 12.68
N ASP A 46 -5.12 4.11 11.94
CA ASP A 46 -6.43 4.66 12.34
C ASP A 46 -6.85 4.13 13.73
N ASN A 47 -6.43 2.92 14.07
CA ASN A 47 -6.74 2.29 15.34
C ASN A 47 -5.81 2.69 16.52
N MET A 48 -4.85 3.61 16.34
CA MET A 48 -3.96 3.99 17.45
C MET A 48 -4.73 4.68 18.58
N THR A 49 -5.56 5.66 18.23
CA THR A 49 -6.38 6.39 19.22
C THR A 49 -7.42 5.48 19.87
N GLY A 50 -8.05 4.60 19.06
CA GLY A 50 -9.01 3.62 19.53
C GLY A 50 -8.38 2.67 20.56
N MET A 51 -7.20 2.13 20.26
CA MET A 51 -6.46 1.27 21.19
C MET A 51 -6.08 2.02 22.49
N CYS A 52 -5.59 3.25 22.41
CA CYS A 52 -5.28 4.04 23.61
C CYS A 52 -6.51 4.21 24.52
N LEU A 53 -7.68 4.47 23.93
CA LEU A 53 -8.94 4.59 24.66
C LEU A 53 -9.43 3.25 25.23
N GLU A 54 -9.33 2.16 24.46
CA GLU A 54 -9.71 0.80 24.89
C GLU A 54 -8.81 0.28 26.03
N HIS A 55 -7.56 0.73 26.09
CA HIS A 55 -6.59 0.33 27.10
C HIS A 55 -6.20 1.47 28.05
N ALA A 56 -7.07 2.47 28.21
CA ALA A 56 -6.81 3.65 29.03
C ALA A 56 -6.35 3.29 30.45
N ASP A 57 -7.01 2.33 31.10
CA ASP A 57 -6.66 1.88 32.45
C ASP A 57 -5.26 1.24 32.51
N LYS A 58 -4.94 0.39 31.52
CA LYS A 58 -3.64 -0.30 31.44
C LYS A 58 -2.50 0.67 31.15
N LEU A 59 -2.79 1.70 30.35
CA LEU A 59 -1.85 2.78 30.07
C LEU A 59 -1.70 3.71 31.29
N GLY A 60 -2.71 3.78 32.16
CA GLY A 60 -2.78 4.70 33.29
C GLY A 60 -3.08 6.11 32.81
N MET A 61 -4.06 6.24 31.90
CA MET A 61 -4.49 7.53 31.36
C MET A 61 -5.33 8.29 32.38
N THR A 62 -5.19 9.62 32.39
CA THR A 62 -6.06 10.49 33.18
C THR A 62 -7.36 10.79 32.45
N ASP A 63 -8.38 11.20 33.20
CA ASP A 63 -9.67 11.63 32.62
C ASP A 63 -9.49 12.77 31.62
N ASP A 64 -8.58 13.71 31.89
CA ASP A 64 -8.25 14.81 30.98
C ASP A 64 -7.65 14.32 29.65
N GLN A 65 -6.77 13.31 29.69
CA GLN A 65 -6.20 12.72 28.47
C GLN A 65 -7.28 11.97 27.68
N ILE A 66 -8.15 11.23 28.36
CA ILE A 66 -9.27 10.51 27.74
C ILE A 66 -10.24 11.50 27.09
N ALA A 67 -10.57 12.60 27.78
CA ALA A 67 -11.46 13.64 27.28
C ALA A 67 -10.92 14.32 26.01
N LYS A 68 -9.59 14.47 25.88
CA LYS A 68 -8.94 14.99 24.67
C LYS A 68 -8.89 13.97 23.53
N LEU A 69 -8.69 12.68 23.82
CA LEU A 69 -8.58 11.65 22.79
C LEU A 69 -9.93 11.21 22.19
N LYS A 70 -11.03 11.24 22.94
CA LYS A 70 -12.37 10.89 22.43
C LYS A 70 -12.81 11.67 21.18
N PRO A 71 -12.75 13.02 21.15
CA PRO A 71 -13.12 13.77 19.95
C PRO A 71 -12.15 13.54 18.79
N LEU A 72 -10.85 13.34 19.07
CA LEU A 72 -9.86 12.99 18.06
C LEU A 72 -10.19 11.64 17.39
N HIS A 73 -10.48 10.62 18.19
CA HIS A 73 -10.89 9.31 17.67
C HIS A 73 -12.14 9.40 16.79
N THR A 74 -13.17 10.10 17.26
CA THR A 74 -14.41 10.28 16.49
C THR A 74 -14.16 11.06 15.21
N GLY A 75 -13.30 12.08 15.25
CA GLY A 75 -12.90 12.86 14.08
C GLY A 75 -12.16 12.00 13.04
N MET A 76 -11.22 11.17 13.49
CA MET A 76 -10.49 10.23 12.62
C MET A 76 -11.43 9.23 11.96
N GLN A 77 -12.36 8.61 12.71
CA GLN A 77 -13.35 7.69 12.16
C GLN A 77 -14.20 8.34 11.06
N LYS A 78 -14.67 9.57 11.28
CA LYS A 78 -15.42 10.32 10.25
C LYS A 78 -14.58 10.58 9.00
N LYS A 79 -13.31 10.96 9.17
CA LYS A 79 -12.38 11.16 8.04
C LYS A 79 -12.11 9.85 7.31
N GLN A 80 -11.95 8.73 8.01
CA GLN A 80 -11.72 7.43 7.39
C GLN A 80 -12.93 6.97 6.56
N VAL A 81 -14.15 7.18 7.06
CA VAL A 81 -15.38 6.89 6.29
C VAL A 81 -15.42 7.71 5.00
N ARG A 82 -15.12 9.01 5.07
CA ARG A 82 -15.06 9.89 3.88
C ARG A 82 -13.98 9.44 2.91
N PHE A 83 -12.76 9.19 3.40
CA PHE A 83 -11.66 8.66 2.58
C PHE A 83 -12.06 7.40 1.83
N LYS A 84 -12.65 6.40 2.51
CA LYS A 84 -13.09 5.15 1.88
C LYS A 84 -14.15 5.40 0.81
N ALA A 85 -15.10 6.30 1.06
CA ALA A 85 -16.12 6.66 0.09
C ALA A 85 -15.53 7.37 -1.15
N ASP A 86 -14.73 8.42 -0.93
CA ASP A 86 -14.11 9.22 -2.00
C ASP A 86 -13.16 8.37 -2.85
N LEU A 87 -12.36 7.53 -2.21
CA LEU A 87 -11.48 6.58 -2.90
C LEU A 87 -12.30 5.61 -3.75
N LYS A 88 -13.38 5.05 -3.20
CA LYS A 88 -14.21 4.09 -3.92
C LYS A 88 -14.89 4.72 -5.13
N ILE A 89 -15.38 5.95 -4.99
CA ILE A 89 -15.97 6.72 -6.10
C ILE A 89 -14.93 6.93 -7.19
N ALA A 90 -13.73 7.42 -6.85
CA ALA A 90 -12.68 7.67 -7.85
C ALA A 90 -12.21 6.37 -8.56
N GLU A 91 -12.19 5.24 -7.86
CA GLU A 91 -11.91 3.93 -8.46
C GLU A 91 -13.01 3.46 -9.41
N LEU A 92 -14.28 3.75 -9.11
CA LEU A 92 -15.41 3.46 -10.00
C LEU A 92 -15.36 4.36 -11.24
N GLU A 93 -15.08 5.66 -11.09
CA GLU A 93 -14.91 6.60 -12.21
C GLU A 93 -13.79 6.14 -13.15
N LEU A 94 -12.65 5.68 -12.61
CA LEU A 94 -11.56 5.11 -13.42
C LEU A 94 -12.03 3.85 -14.15
N LYS A 95 -12.77 2.97 -13.46
CA LYS A 95 -13.29 1.75 -14.07
C LYS A 95 -14.21 2.08 -15.25
N GLU A 96 -15.14 3.03 -15.09
CA GLU A 96 -16.06 3.49 -16.14
C GLU A 96 -15.31 4.00 -17.37
N ILE A 97 -14.25 4.80 -17.19
CA ILE A 97 -13.40 5.27 -18.29
C ILE A 97 -12.81 4.07 -19.06
N MET A 98 -12.38 3.03 -18.35
CA MET A 98 -11.71 1.85 -18.90
C MET A 98 -12.67 0.76 -19.43
N GLU A 99 -14.00 0.92 -19.36
CA GLU A 99 -14.94 -0.12 -19.81
C GLU A 99 -14.94 -0.32 -21.33
N VAL A 100 -14.46 0.66 -22.10
CA VAL A 100 -14.36 0.60 -23.56
C VAL A 100 -12.97 0.12 -24.02
N LYS A 101 -12.92 -0.53 -25.19
CA LYS A 101 -11.67 -1.11 -25.74
C LYS A 101 -10.57 -0.09 -26.00
N ASP A 102 -10.95 1.09 -26.51
CA ASP A 102 -10.04 2.20 -26.82
C ASP A 102 -10.40 3.39 -25.92
N PHE A 103 -10.04 3.27 -24.64
CA PHE A 103 -10.35 4.29 -23.65
C PHE A 103 -9.41 5.49 -23.77
N ASP A 104 -9.91 6.65 -23.34
CA ASP A 104 -9.13 7.89 -23.30
C ASP A 104 -8.06 7.83 -22.22
N LEU A 105 -6.80 7.70 -22.64
CA LEU A 105 -5.64 7.57 -21.75
C LEU A 105 -5.40 8.82 -20.89
N ASP A 106 -5.72 10.02 -21.40
CA ASP A 106 -5.54 11.26 -20.65
C ASP A 106 -6.56 11.33 -19.50
N LYS A 107 -7.82 10.93 -19.76
CA LYS A 107 -8.84 10.82 -18.71
C LYS A 107 -8.48 9.76 -17.68
N ALA A 108 -8.03 8.59 -18.10
CA ALA A 108 -7.60 7.53 -17.19
C ALA A 108 -6.42 8.00 -16.31
N THR A 109 -5.45 8.72 -16.90
CA THR A 109 -4.32 9.30 -16.19
C THR A 109 -4.76 10.33 -15.14
N ALA A 110 -5.72 11.19 -15.48
CA ALA A 110 -6.28 12.16 -14.54
C ALA A 110 -7.00 11.47 -13.36
N ALA A 111 -7.78 10.42 -13.63
CA ALA A 111 -8.46 9.64 -12.59
C ALA A 111 -7.47 8.92 -11.66
N VAL A 112 -6.39 8.34 -12.20
CA VAL A 112 -5.31 7.75 -11.40
C VAL A 112 -4.62 8.78 -10.51
N LYS A 113 -4.36 9.99 -11.03
CA LYS A 113 -3.80 11.09 -10.23
C LYS A 113 -4.71 11.49 -9.07
N LYS A 114 -6.03 11.60 -9.31
CA LYS A 114 -7.05 11.86 -8.27
C LYS A 114 -7.03 10.79 -7.18
N ILE A 115 -6.99 9.50 -7.55
CA ILE A 115 -6.86 8.38 -6.60
C ILE A 115 -5.60 8.52 -5.75
N SER A 116 -4.46 8.83 -6.37
CA SER A 116 -3.19 9.02 -5.68
C SER A 116 -3.23 10.18 -4.70
N GLU A 117 -3.85 11.30 -5.08
CA GLU A 117 -4.03 12.47 -4.23
C GLU A 117 -4.91 12.15 -3.01
N ILE A 118 -6.04 11.47 -3.21
CA ILE A 118 -6.93 11.03 -2.11
C ILE A 118 -6.16 10.17 -1.10
N LYS A 119 -5.37 9.20 -1.57
CA LYS A 119 -4.53 8.33 -0.71
C LYS A 119 -3.45 9.15 0.03
N THR A 120 -2.78 10.03 -0.69
CA THR A 120 -1.71 10.87 -0.11
C THR A 120 -2.27 11.77 0.99
N ASN A 121 -3.38 12.46 0.73
CA ASN A 121 -4.03 13.32 1.70
C ASN A 121 -4.45 12.54 2.94
N HIS A 122 -5.06 11.37 2.77
CA HIS A 122 -5.43 10.51 3.90
C HIS A 122 -4.23 10.10 4.76
N HIS A 123 -3.12 9.69 4.13
CA HIS A 123 -1.91 9.31 4.86
C HIS A 123 -1.27 10.48 5.61
N LEU A 124 -1.28 11.69 5.03
CA LEU A 124 -0.82 12.90 5.72
C LEU A 124 -1.68 13.22 6.94
N GLU A 125 -3.01 13.09 6.84
CA GLU A 125 -3.91 13.27 7.97
C GLU A 125 -3.66 12.23 9.08
N MET A 126 -3.42 10.97 8.72
CA MET A 126 -3.09 9.92 9.69
C MET A 126 -1.76 10.19 10.40
N LEU A 127 -0.75 10.70 9.70
CA LEU A 127 0.52 11.10 10.32
C LEU A 127 0.35 12.24 11.32
N GLN A 128 -0.49 13.23 10.98
CA GLN A 128 -0.80 14.35 11.88
C GLN A 128 -1.54 13.88 13.13
N ALA A 129 -2.60 13.08 12.95
CA ALA A 129 -3.37 12.52 14.06
C ALA A 129 -2.50 11.64 14.96
N MET A 130 -1.60 10.84 14.37
CA MET A 130 -0.64 10.04 15.12
C MET A 130 0.27 10.91 15.99
N LYS A 131 0.80 12.01 15.44
CA LYS A 131 1.62 12.95 16.20
C LYS A 131 0.82 13.54 17.37
N GLU A 132 -0.42 13.96 17.10
CA GLU A 132 -1.29 14.57 18.11
C GLU A 132 -1.61 13.63 19.27
N VAL A 133 -1.99 12.38 18.99
CA VAL A 133 -2.25 11.38 20.03
C VAL A 133 -1.00 11.13 20.88
N ARG A 134 0.17 11.04 20.25
CA ARG A 134 1.44 10.86 20.98
C ARG A 134 1.75 12.02 21.91
N THR A 135 1.41 13.26 21.53
CA THR A 135 1.59 14.43 22.41
C THR A 135 0.65 14.44 23.62
N GLN A 136 -0.44 13.67 23.59
CA GLN A 136 -1.31 13.51 24.77
C GLN A 136 -0.79 12.47 25.76
N LEU A 137 0.17 11.63 25.38
CA LEU A 137 0.74 10.59 26.24
C LEU A 137 2.00 11.08 26.94
N SER A 138 2.21 10.65 28.18
CA SER A 138 3.51 10.75 28.83
C SER A 138 4.51 9.76 28.21
N ASP A 139 5.80 9.95 28.46
CA ASP A 139 6.84 9.04 27.96
C ASP A 139 6.62 7.58 28.38
N ASP A 140 6.14 7.36 29.61
CA ASP A 140 5.87 6.02 30.13
C ASP A 140 4.61 5.42 29.53
N GLN A 141 3.56 6.22 29.34
CA GLN A 141 2.36 5.80 28.61
C GLN A 141 2.69 5.45 27.16
N PHE A 142 3.53 6.26 26.49
CA PHE A 142 3.98 6.01 25.12
C PHE A 142 4.79 4.71 25.01
N LYS A 143 5.70 4.45 25.96
CA LYS A 143 6.44 3.16 26.01
C LYS A 143 5.50 1.98 26.20
N LYS A 144 4.49 2.07 27.07
CA LYS A 144 3.47 1.01 27.26
C LYS A 144 2.65 0.80 25.98
N MET A 145 2.19 1.90 25.37
CA MET A 145 1.45 1.90 24.11
C MET A 145 2.25 1.17 23.01
N LYS A 146 3.54 1.48 22.85
CA LYS A 146 4.42 0.82 21.86
C LYS A 146 4.58 -0.68 22.08
N LYS A 147 4.47 -1.17 23.32
CA LYS A 147 4.48 -2.61 23.61
C LYS A 147 3.16 -3.29 23.22
N MET A 148 2.03 -2.57 23.32
CA MET A 148 0.70 -3.07 22.97
C MET A 148 0.45 -3.05 21.45
N MET A 149 1.01 -2.07 20.75
CA MET A 149 1.11 -2.06 19.29
C MET A 149 2.56 -2.30 18.87
N PRO A 150 2.98 -3.58 18.70
CA PRO A 150 4.21 -3.87 18.01
C PRO A 150 4.02 -3.44 16.55
N MET A 151 4.26 -2.16 16.27
CA MET A 151 4.65 -1.74 14.93
C MET A 151 5.83 -2.63 14.60
N LYS A 152 5.71 -3.46 13.55
CA LYS A 152 6.77 -4.38 13.12
C LYS A 152 8.02 -3.55 12.82
N HIS A 153 8.82 -3.27 13.83
CA HIS A 153 10.21 -2.94 13.66
C HIS A 153 10.86 -4.25 13.26
N ASN A 154 11.65 -4.17 12.20
CA ASN A 154 12.42 -5.26 11.66
C ASN A 154 13.46 -5.68 12.71
N GLU A 155 13.04 -6.40 13.75
CA GLU A 155 13.96 -7.24 14.50
C GLU A 155 14.38 -8.33 13.52
N LYS A 156 15.58 -8.17 12.96
CA LYS A 156 16.23 -9.21 12.18
C LYS A 156 16.25 -10.46 13.06
N LYS A 157 15.37 -11.42 12.78
CA LYS A 157 15.42 -12.74 13.42
C LYS A 157 16.85 -13.25 13.23
N PRO A 158 17.56 -13.67 14.30
CA PRO A 158 18.91 -14.18 14.13
C PRO A 158 18.84 -15.39 13.20
N HIS A 159 19.55 -15.32 12.07
CA HIS A 159 19.70 -16.45 11.16
C HIS A 159 20.30 -17.61 11.97
N LYS A 160 19.46 -18.61 12.26
CA LYS A 160 19.90 -19.88 12.82
C LYS A 160 20.84 -20.49 11.78
N LYS A 161 22.14 -20.42 12.01
CA LYS A 161 23.14 -21.09 11.17
C LYS A 161 22.76 -22.57 11.12
N MET A 162 22.26 -23.02 9.98
CA MET A 162 22.09 -24.44 9.71
C MET A 162 23.50 -25.04 9.69
N MET A 163 23.89 -25.71 10.77
CA MET A 163 25.03 -26.61 10.75
C MET A 163 24.67 -27.75 9.81
N LYS A 164 25.32 -27.79 8.64
CA LYS A 164 25.33 -28.99 7.79
C LYS A 164 26.06 -30.08 8.58
N LYS A 165 25.38 -31.20 8.85
CA LYS A 165 26.02 -32.49 9.13
C LYS A 165 26.30 -33.17 7.80
#